data_AF-A0A9Q0PCN2-F1
#
_entry.id   AF-A0A9Q0PCN2-F1
#
_cell.length_a   1.000
_cell.length_b   1.000
_cell.length_c   1.000
_cell.angle_alpha   90.00
_cell.angle_beta   90.00
_cell.angle_gamma   90.00
#
_symmetry.space_group_name_H-M   'P 1'
#
loop_
_entity.id
_entity.type
_entity.pdbx_description
1 polymer ?
#
loop_
_entity_poly.entity_id
_entity_poly.type
_entity_poly.pdbx_seq_one_letter_code
_entity_poly.pdbx_strand_id
1 'polypeptide(L)'
;MKFNIAFPTTGCQKKLKIDDDQKLRAFFDKRISQEVSGDALGEEFKGYVFTIKGGCDKQGFPMKQGVLTPGRVRLLLHRGTPCFRGYGRRNGERRRKSVQKPRMRGPKRASKIRKLFNLSKEDDVRKYVNTYRRSFTTKSGKKVSKAPKIQRLVTPLTLQRKRARISDKKKRIAKAKSEAADYQKLLATRLKEQRERRSESLAKKRSRLSVASKPSIAA
;
A
#
# COMPACT_ATOMS: atom_id res chain seq x y z
N MET A 1 3.67 37.52 -20.53
CA MET A 1 3.83 36.18 -19.90
C MET A 1 2.71 35.21 -20.35
N LYS A 2 2.92 33.88 -20.29
CA LYS A 2 1.86 32.89 -20.61
C LYS A 2 1.33 32.27 -19.31
N PHE A 3 0.01 32.24 -19.14
CA PHE A 3 -0.66 31.59 -18.01
C PHE A 3 -1.35 30.31 -18.47
N ASN A 4 -1.29 29.27 -17.65
CA ASN A 4 -2.15 28.09 -17.77
C ASN A 4 -3.09 28.09 -16.58
N ILE A 5 -4.28 28.64 -16.77
CA ILE A 5 -5.30 28.73 -15.71
C ILE A 5 -6.07 27.42 -15.72
N ALA A 6 -6.16 26.78 -14.55
CA ALA A 6 -6.92 25.55 -14.36
C ALA A 6 -8.05 25.80 -13.39
N PHE A 7 -9.24 25.29 -13.70
CA PHE A 7 -10.37 25.29 -12.78
C PHE A 7 -10.60 23.86 -12.26
N PRO A 8 -10.20 23.56 -11.01
CA PRO A 8 -10.22 22.19 -10.49
C PRO A 8 -11.61 21.54 -10.49
N THR A 9 -12.66 22.34 -10.32
CA THR A 9 -14.05 21.88 -10.23
C THR A 9 -14.52 21.24 -11.54
N THR A 10 -14.22 21.86 -12.69
CA THR A 10 -14.55 21.29 -14.01
C THR A 10 -13.42 20.43 -14.58
N GLY A 11 -12.20 20.58 -14.06
CA GLY A 11 -11.01 19.94 -14.61
C GLY A 11 -10.53 20.55 -15.94
N CYS A 12 -11.13 21.66 -16.36
CA CYS A 12 -10.73 22.40 -17.55
C CYS A 12 -9.48 23.23 -17.29
N GLN A 13 -8.69 23.43 -18.35
CA GLN A 13 -7.55 24.35 -18.35
C GLN A 13 -7.59 25.18 -19.62
N LYS A 14 -7.23 26.47 -19.51
CA LYS A 14 -7.10 27.38 -20.65
C LYS A 14 -5.77 28.12 -20.55
N LYS A 15 -5.12 28.26 -21.71
CA LYS A 15 -3.91 29.06 -21.82
C LYS A 15 -4.28 30.48 -22.21
N LEU A 16 -3.70 31.46 -21.53
CA LEU A 16 -3.85 32.87 -21.82
C LEU A 16 -2.48 33.49 -22.04
N LYS A 17 -2.38 34.40 -23.01
CA LYS A 17 -1.20 35.21 -23.25
C LYS A 17 -1.53 36.62 -22.80
N ILE A 18 -0.77 37.15 -21.85
CA ILE A 18 -0.94 38.50 -21.33
C ILE A 18 0.37 39.23 -21.59
N ASP A 19 0.33 40.24 -22.43
CA ASP A 19 1.51 41.01 -22.84
C ASP A 19 1.62 42.35 -22.09
N ASP A 20 0.56 42.80 -21.42
CA ASP A 20 0.54 44.03 -20.63
C ASP A 20 1.25 43.87 -19.28
N ASP A 21 2.35 44.60 -19.09
CA ASP A 21 3.18 44.55 -17.89
C ASP A 21 2.48 45.06 -16.64
N GLN A 22 1.52 45.98 -16.74
CA GLN A 22 0.79 46.47 -15.55
C GLN A 22 -0.01 45.35 -14.90
N LYS A 23 -0.66 44.51 -15.72
CA LYS A 23 -1.39 43.32 -15.27
C LYS A 23 -0.47 42.26 -14.68
N LEU A 24 0.75 42.14 -15.22
CA LEU A 24 1.72 41.14 -14.77
C LEU A 24 2.35 41.48 -13.41
N ARG A 25 2.45 42.77 -13.05
CA ARG A 25 3.04 43.22 -11.78
C ARG A 25 2.36 42.62 -10.55
N ALA A 26 1.05 42.36 -10.61
CA ALA A 26 0.31 41.73 -9.50
C ALA A 26 0.83 40.33 -9.11
N PHE A 27 1.55 39.65 -10.01
CA PHE A 27 2.11 38.32 -9.81
C PHE A 27 3.59 38.33 -9.42
N PHE A 28 4.28 39.47 -9.57
CA PHE A 28 5.68 39.58 -9.17
C PHE A 28 5.80 39.60 -7.64
N ASP A 29 6.92 39.06 -7.15
CA ASP A 29 7.22 38.87 -5.72
C ASP A 29 6.23 38.01 -4.91
N LYS A 30 5.27 37.37 -5.60
CA LYS A 30 4.37 36.39 -5.02
C LYS A 30 4.99 34.99 -5.01
N ARG A 31 4.71 34.25 -3.95
CA ARG A 31 5.19 32.88 -3.73
C ARG A 31 4.17 31.85 -4.20
N ILE A 32 4.65 30.63 -4.47
CA ILE A 32 3.79 29.49 -4.73
C ILE A 32 2.84 29.28 -3.53
N SER A 33 1.58 29.01 -3.82
CA SER A 33 0.45 28.87 -2.89
C SER A 33 -0.12 30.18 -2.35
N GLN A 34 0.43 31.34 -2.72
CA GLN A 34 -0.24 32.61 -2.43
C GLN A 34 -1.41 32.85 -3.39
N GLU A 35 -2.36 33.62 -2.89
CA GLU A 35 -3.54 34.07 -3.62
C GLU A 35 -3.29 35.45 -4.23
N VAL A 36 -3.82 35.64 -5.43
CA VAL A 36 -3.75 36.88 -6.20
C VAL A 36 -5.17 37.18 -6.69
N SER A 37 -5.63 38.43 -6.48
CA SER A 37 -6.92 38.85 -7.02
C SER A 37 -6.88 38.85 -8.55
N GLY A 38 -7.93 38.32 -9.17
CA GLY A 38 -8.15 38.31 -10.61
C GLY A 38 -8.51 39.67 -11.18
N ASP A 39 -8.95 40.63 -10.35
CA ASP A 39 -9.32 41.97 -10.78
C ASP A 39 -8.18 42.68 -11.53
N ALA A 40 -6.93 42.40 -11.15
CA ALA A 40 -5.74 42.97 -11.77
C ALA A 40 -5.50 42.49 -13.23
N LEU A 41 -6.14 41.39 -13.65
CA LEU A 41 -6.01 40.87 -15.01
C LEU A 41 -7.00 41.50 -16.00
N GLY A 42 -8.08 42.11 -15.49
CA GLY A 42 -9.13 42.75 -16.28
C GLY A 42 -10.54 42.36 -15.81
N GLU A 43 -11.54 43.00 -16.38
CA GLU A 43 -12.95 42.82 -15.99
C GLU A 43 -13.45 41.36 -16.16
N GLU A 44 -12.91 40.63 -17.14
CA GLU A 44 -13.22 39.21 -17.38
C GLU A 44 -12.87 38.30 -16.18
N PHE A 45 -11.97 38.73 -15.30
CA PHE A 45 -11.57 38.01 -14.11
C PHE A 45 -11.98 38.72 -12.82
N LYS A 46 -12.93 39.67 -12.91
CA LYS A 46 -13.43 40.38 -11.74
C LYS A 46 -14.05 39.42 -10.73
N GLY A 47 -13.64 39.54 -9.46
CA GLY A 47 -14.08 38.67 -8.37
C GLY A 47 -13.48 37.26 -8.35
N TYR A 48 -12.61 36.91 -9.30
CA TYR A 48 -11.86 35.66 -9.23
C TYR A 48 -10.68 35.77 -8.27
N VAL A 49 -10.37 34.68 -7.58
CA VAL A 49 -9.14 34.55 -6.77
C VAL A 49 -8.30 33.43 -7.35
N PHE A 50 -7.06 33.74 -7.70
CA PHE A 50 -6.13 32.78 -8.28
C PHE A 50 -5.09 32.35 -7.25
N THR A 51 -4.94 31.04 -7.05
CA THR A 51 -3.80 30.51 -6.30
C THR A 51 -2.65 30.18 -7.25
N ILE A 52 -1.44 30.68 -6.98
CA ILE A 52 -0.25 30.34 -7.77
C ILE A 52 0.17 28.91 -7.47
N LYS A 53 -0.16 27.95 -8.36
CA LYS A 53 0.23 26.54 -8.17
C LYS A 53 1.66 26.23 -8.62
N GLY A 54 2.28 27.10 -9.40
CA GLY A 54 3.64 26.97 -9.88
C GLY A 54 3.82 27.62 -11.25
N GLY A 55 4.96 27.35 -11.87
CA GLY A 55 5.32 27.87 -13.18
C GLY A 55 6.60 27.22 -13.67
N CYS A 56 6.93 27.45 -14.93
CA CYS A 56 8.21 27.10 -15.52
C CYS A 56 8.85 28.36 -16.08
N ASP A 57 10.17 28.44 -15.98
CA ASP A 57 10.93 29.48 -16.68
C ASP A 57 11.02 29.22 -18.19
N LYS A 58 11.73 30.11 -18.90
CA LYS A 58 11.94 30.02 -20.36
C LYS A 58 12.65 28.74 -20.80
N GLN A 59 13.48 28.13 -19.95
CA GLN A 59 14.19 26.88 -20.27
C GLN A 59 13.46 25.64 -19.74
N GLY A 60 12.25 25.82 -19.20
CA GLY A 60 11.40 24.73 -18.74
C GLY A 60 11.72 24.20 -17.35
N PHE A 61 12.50 24.92 -16.53
CA PHE A 61 12.70 24.52 -15.12
C PHE A 61 11.48 24.93 -14.28
N PRO A 62 10.77 23.97 -13.65
CA PRO A 62 9.70 24.28 -12.72
C PRO A 62 10.16 24.91 -11.42
N MET A 63 9.29 25.77 -10.89
CA MET A 63 9.40 26.30 -9.53
C MET A 63 9.15 25.19 -8.49
N LYS A 64 9.81 25.26 -7.33
CA LYS A 64 9.63 24.31 -6.23
C LYS A 64 9.26 25.05 -4.94
N GLN A 65 8.16 24.62 -4.31
CA GLN A 65 7.74 25.15 -3.03
C GLN A 65 8.82 24.92 -1.96
N GLY A 66 9.09 25.97 -1.17
CA GLY A 66 10.11 25.98 -0.11
C GLY A 66 11.49 26.47 -0.54
N VAL A 67 11.70 26.79 -1.82
CA VAL A 67 12.93 27.45 -2.30
C VAL A 67 12.65 28.94 -2.37
N LEU A 68 13.31 29.74 -1.51
CA LEU A 68 12.99 31.16 -1.28
C LEU A 68 13.81 32.13 -2.13
N THR A 69 14.52 31.62 -3.12
CA THR A 69 15.31 32.44 -4.04
C THR A 69 14.53 32.71 -5.33
N PRO A 70 14.55 33.93 -5.87
CA PRO A 70 13.95 34.22 -7.18
C PRO A 70 14.71 33.52 -8.33
N GLY A 71 16.02 33.28 -8.13
CA GLY A 71 16.88 32.57 -9.08
C GLY A 71 16.83 31.04 -8.95
N ARG A 72 17.55 30.37 -9.85
CA ARG A 72 17.64 28.91 -9.88
C ARG A 72 18.62 28.38 -8.84
N VAL A 73 18.24 27.27 -8.20
CA VAL A 73 19.09 26.58 -7.23
C VAL A 73 19.26 25.12 -7.63
N ARG A 74 20.49 24.63 -7.50
CA ARG A 74 20.87 23.26 -7.84
C ARG A 74 20.73 22.33 -6.63
N LEU A 75 19.52 21.82 -6.39
CA LEU A 75 19.23 20.92 -5.26
C LEU A 75 19.47 19.44 -5.58
N LEU A 76 19.81 18.65 -4.55
CA LEU A 76 19.86 17.19 -4.62
C LEU A 76 18.46 16.63 -4.29
N LEU A 77 17.83 15.94 -5.25
CA LEU A 77 16.46 15.43 -5.09
C LEU A 77 16.42 13.91 -4.90
N HIS A 78 15.49 13.43 -4.07
CA HIS A 78 15.22 12.01 -3.81
C HIS A 78 13.89 11.55 -4.44
N ARG A 79 13.77 10.27 -4.79
CA ARG A 79 12.61 9.72 -5.51
C ARG A 79 11.29 10.02 -4.80
N GLY A 80 10.32 10.60 -5.53
CA GLY A 80 9.01 10.94 -4.98
C GLY A 80 8.88 12.41 -4.54
N THR A 81 9.99 13.16 -4.52
CA THR A 81 9.92 14.62 -4.42
C THR A 81 9.29 15.23 -5.67
N PRO A 82 8.52 16.33 -5.54
CA PRO A 82 8.18 17.17 -6.68
C PRO A 82 9.47 17.50 -7.42
N CYS A 83 9.42 17.53 -8.75
CA CYS A 83 10.62 17.70 -9.59
C CYS A 83 11.53 16.47 -9.78
N PHE A 84 11.23 15.30 -9.18
CA PHE A 84 12.01 14.08 -9.43
C PHE A 84 11.23 12.77 -9.25
N ARG A 85 10.91 12.12 -10.37
CA ARG A 85 10.14 10.85 -10.42
C ARG A 85 10.99 9.58 -10.24
N GLY A 86 12.33 9.66 -10.26
CA GLY A 86 13.23 8.51 -10.11
C GLY A 86 13.16 7.53 -11.29
N TYR A 87 13.74 7.91 -12.44
CA TYR A 87 13.74 7.10 -13.66
C TYR A 87 14.97 6.17 -13.81
N GLY A 88 15.94 6.19 -12.89
CA GLY A 88 17.18 5.39 -12.96
C GLY A 88 17.11 4.04 -12.23
N ARG A 89 15.91 3.51 -11.98
CA ARG A 89 15.62 2.10 -11.63
C ARG A 89 16.33 1.49 -10.41
N ARG A 90 17.15 2.23 -9.64
CA ARG A 90 17.78 1.76 -8.40
C ARG A 90 17.13 2.40 -7.17
N ASN A 91 16.99 1.62 -6.10
CA ASN A 91 16.61 2.15 -4.80
C ASN A 91 17.75 3.03 -4.28
N GLY A 92 17.43 4.21 -3.72
CA GLY A 92 18.42 5.17 -3.22
C GLY A 92 18.95 6.20 -4.24
N GLU A 93 18.56 6.13 -5.52
CA GLU A 93 18.99 7.10 -6.54
C GLU A 93 18.59 8.54 -6.16
N ARG A 94 19.57 9.44 -6.15
CA ARG A 94 19.39 10.89 -6.05
C ARG A 94 19.85 11.54 -7.34
N ARG A 95 19.05 12.45 -7.90
CA ARG A 95 19.37 13.10 -9.18
C ARG A 95 18.86 14.53 -9.20
N ARG A 96 19.66 15.44 -9.72
CA ARG A 96 19.30 16.85 -9.91
C ARG A 96 18.36 16.96 -11.12
N LYS A 97 17.09 17.32 -10.93
CA LYS A 97 16.03 17.33 -11.96
C LYS A 97 14.90 18.35 -11.68
N SER A 98 14.02 18.55 -12.67
CA SER A 98 12.87 19.47 -12.66
C SER A 98 11.63 18.79 -13.34
N VAL A 99 10.40 18.78 -12.75
CA VAL A 99 9.23 17.90 -13.16
C VAL A 99 7.81 18.40 -12.72
N GLN A 100 6.71 18.21 -13.52
CA GLN A 100 5.54 17.26 -13.31
C GLN A 100 4.22 17.49 -14.14
N LYS A 101 3.32 16.47 -14.20
CA LYS A 101 2.09 16.19 -15.02
C LYS A 101 0.90 15.58 -14.19
N PRO A 102 -0.40 15.61 -14.64
CA PRO A 102 -1.62 15.18 -13.89
C PRO A 102 -2.22 13.78 -14.23
N ARG A 103 -3.35 13.38 -13.59
CA ARG A 103 -4.03 12.05 -13.62
C ARG A 103 -5.46 12.07 -14.21
N MET A 104 -5.93 10.91 -14.71
CA MET A 104 -7.08 10.76 -15.63
C MET A 104 -8.08 9.61 -15.30
N ARG A 105 -8.13 9.03 -14.07
CA ARG A 105 -8.97 7.83 -13.79
C ARG A 105 -9.77 7.91 -12.50
N GLY A 106 -10.98 7.35 -12.51
CA GLY A 106 -11.87 7.22 -11.34
C GLY A 106 -11.45 6.15 -10.32
N PRO A 107 -12.17 6.02 -9.19
CA PRO A 107 -11.78 5.15 -8.08
C PRO A 107 -11.95 3.65 -8.39
N LYS A 108 -10.96 2.83 -8.03
CA LYS A 108 -10.96 1.35 -8.20
C LYS A 108 -11.27 0.56 -6.93
N ARG A 109 -11.12 1.16 -5.74
CA ARG A 109 -11.30 0.46 -4.45
C ARG A 109 -12.75 0.55 -3.99
N ALA A 110 -13.33 -0.55 -3.48
CA ALA A 110 -14.71 -0.62 -3.00
C ALA A 110 -15.06 0.50 -2.01
N SER A 111 -14.18 0.78 -1.03
CA SER A 111 -14.40 1.86 -0.05
C SER A 111 -14.42 3.26 -0.66
N LYS A 112 -13.66 3.51 -1.73
CA LYS A 112 -13.67 4.82 -2.41
C LYS A 112 -14.87 4.98 -3.34
N ILE A 113 -15.39 3.87 -3.86
CA ILE A 113 -16.64 3.87 -4.65
C ILE A 113 -17.82 4.20 -3.73
N ARG A 114 -17.89 3.58 -2.54
CA ARG A 114 -18.95 3.89 -1.55
C ARG A 114 -18.99 5.36 -1.16
N LYS A 115 -17.83 5.96 -0.89
CA LYS A 115 -17.72 7.40 -0.60
C LYS A 115 -18.16 8.30 -1.75
N LEU A 116 -18.01 7.85 -3.00
CA LEU A 116 -18.33 8.66 -4.17
C LEU A 116 -19.84 8.68 -4.46
N PHE A 117 -20.56 7.60 -4.13
CA PHE A 117 -22.00 7.46 -4.33
C PHE A 117 -22.81 7.56 -3.03
N ASN A 118 -22.16 7.92 -1.92
CA ASN A 118 -22.77 7.95 -0.58
C ASN A 118 -23.49 6.64 -0.21
N LEU A 119 -22.90 5.50 -0.56
CA LEU A 119 -23.47 4.17 -0.29
C LEU A 119 -23.10 3.67 1.11
N SER A 120 -24.00 2.86 1.66
CA SER A 120 -23.77 2.11 2.89
C SER A 120 -22.78 0.94 2.66
N LYS A 121 -22.46 0.20 3.73
CA LYS A 121 -21.54 -0.93 3.65
C LYS A 121 -22.22 -2.18 3.11
N GLU A 122 -23.53 -2.22 3.20
CA GLU A 122 -24.45 -3.28 2.84
C GLU A 122 -24.71 -3.25 1.32
N ASP A 123 -24.65 -2.05 0.72
CA ASP A 123 -24.84 -1.85 -0.71
C ASP A 123 -23.76 -2.50 -1.58
N ASP A 124 -24.24 -3.11 -2.68
CA ASP A 124 -23.36 -3.68 -3.72
C ASP A 124 -22.81 -2.60 -4.65
N VAL A 125 -21.52 -2.34 -4.52
CA VAL A 125 -20.77 -1.38 -5.34
C VAL A 125 -20.65 -1.79 -6.82
N ARG A 126 -20.92 -3.06 -7.19
CA ARG A 126 -20.77 -3.53 -8.59
C ARG A 126 -21.69 -2.81 -9.56
N LYS A 127 -22.94 -2.58 -9.16
CA LYS A 127 -23.95 -1.88 -9.97
C LYS A 127 -23.49 -0.46 -10.31
N TYR A 128 -22.94 0.24 -9.32
CA TYR A 128 -22.51 1.63 -9.44
C TYR A 128 -21.18 1.82 -10.20
N VAL A 129 -20.29 0.82 -10.23
CA VAL A 129 -19.08 0.90 -11.07
C VAL A 129 -19.42 0.89 -12.57
N ASN A 130 -20.61 0.41 -12.95
CA ASN A 130 -21.04 0.44 -14.34
C ASN A 130 -21.33 1.86 -14.85
N THR A 131 -21.59 2.85 -13.99
CA THR A 131 -21.81 4.24 -14.42
C THR A 131 -20.50 4.93 -14.83
N TYR A 132 -19.34 4.45 -14.33
CA TYR A 132 -18.01 4.92 -14.73
C TYR A 132 -17.37 4.08 -15.83
N ARG A 133 -18.16 3.30 -16.56
CA ARG A 133 -17.66 2.55 -17.72
C ARG A 133 -17.19 3.55 -18.76
N ARG A 134 -15.95 3.36 -19.20
CA ARG A 134 -15.45 4.11 -20.35
C ARG A 134 -15.90 3.38 -21.60
N SER A 135 -16.86 3.96 -22.32
CA SER A 135 -17.11 3.63 -23.72
C SER A 135 -16.05 4.29 -24.59
N PHE A 136 -15.54 3.56 -25.58
CA PHE A 136 -14.68 4.13 -26.62
C PHE A 136 -14.83 3.30 -27.89
N THR A 137 -14.66 3.96 -29.03
CA THR A 137 -14.55 3.32 -30.32
C THR A 137 -13.14 2.77 -30.50
N THR A 138 -13.03 1.51 -30.92
CA THR A 138 -11.75 0.94 -31.34
C THR A 138 -11.33 1.54 -32.69
N LYS A 139 -10.06 1.39 -33.05
CA LYS A 139 -9.55 1.80 -34.36
C LYS A 139 -10.30 1.11 -35.52
N SER A 140 -10.90 -0.05 -35.25
CA SER A 140 -11.77 -0.81 -36.16
C SER A 140 -13.24 -0.40 -36.12
N GLY A 141 -13.59 0.75 -35.53
CA GLY A 141 -14.96 1.29 -35.48
C GLY A 141 -15.89 0.64 -34.45
N LYS A 142 -15.49 -0.46 -33.79
CA LYS A 142 -16.33 -1.17 -32.81
C LYS A 142 -16.43 -0.38 -31.51
N LYS A 143 -17.66 -0.18 -31.01
CA LYS A 143 -17.89 0.43 -29.69
C LYS A 143 -17.65 -0.61 -28.59
N VAL A 144 -16.70 -0.34 -27.70
CA VAL A 144 -16.37 -1.22 -26.57
C VAL A 144 -16.47 -0.45 -25.27
N SER A 145 -16.99 -1.08 -24.22
CA SER A 145 -17.00 -0.53 -22.86
C SER A 145 -16.02 -1.27 -21.96
N LYS A 146 -15.22 -0.53 -21.18
CA LYS A 146 -14.29 -1.09 -20.19
C LYS A 146 -14.58 -0.55 -18.79
N ALA A 147 -14.54 -1.45 -17.81
CA ALA A 147 -14.66 -1.14 -16.39
C ALA A 147 -13.40 -1.60 -15.63
N PRO A 148 -12.99 -0.90 -14.55
CA PRO A 148 -11.95 -1.39 -13.68
C PRO A 148 -12.45 -2.56 -12.81
N LYS A 149 -11.64 -3.62 -12.66
CA LYS A 149 -11.88 -4.65 -11.63
C LYS A 149 -11.91 -3.99 -10.25
N ILE A 150 -13.01 -4.14 -9.53
CA ILE A 150 -13.16 -3.59 -8.18
C ILE A 150 -12.17 -4.26 -7.25
N GLN A 151 -11.30 -3.45 -6.64
CA GLN A 151 -10.33 -3.93 -5.67
C GLN A 151 -10.93 -3.87 -4.26
N ARG A 152 -10.57 -4.83 -3.41
CA ARG A 152 -11.00 -4.93 -2.00
C ARG A 152 -12.51 -5.16 -1.83
N LEU A 153 -13.22 -5.64 -2.85
CA LEU A 153 -14.56 -6.16 -2.67
C LEU A 153 -14.48 -7.49 -1.90
N VAL A 154 -15.33 -7.65 -0.88
CA VAL A 154 -15.48 -8.93 -0.19
C VAL A 154 -16.27 -9.87 -1.10
N THR A 155 -15.68 -11.01 -1.45
CA THR A 155 -16.32 -12.04 -2.29
C THR A 155 -16.39 -13.37 -1.56
N PRO A 156 -17.29 -14.29 -1.95
CA PRO A 156 -17.37 -15.63 -1.36
C PRO A 156 -16.01 -16.35 -1.34
N LEU A 157 -15.22 -16.23 -2.41
CA LEU A 157 -13.86 -16.78 -2.48
C LEU A 157 -12.92 -16.19 -1.42
N THR A 158 -13.00 -14.89 -1.14
CA THR A 158 -12.19 -14.28 -0.07
C THR A 158 -12.61 -14.76 1.32
N LEU A 159 -13.92 -14.97 1.54
CA LEU A 159 -14.45 -15.52 2.79
C LEU A 159 -14.03 -16.98 2.98
N GLN A 160 -14.11 -17.79 1.91
CA GLN A 160 -13.66 -19.19 1.91
C GLN A 160 -12.16 -19.29 2.25
N ARG A 161 -11.31 -18.48 1.60
CA ARG A 161 -9.86 -18.43 1.89
C ARG A 161 -9.57 -18.01 3.34
N LYS A 162 -10.38 -17.10 3.90
CA LYS A 162 -10.27 -16.69 5.31
C LYS A 162 -10.66 -17.84 6.25
N ARG A 163 -11.77 -18.54 5.97
CA ARG A 163 -12.23 -19.73 6.71
C ARG A 163 -11.20 -20.86 6.65
N ALA A 164 -10.65 -21.14 5.48
CA ALA A 164 -9.59 -22.15 5.28
C ALA A 164 -8.37 -21.86 6.15
N ARG A 165 -7.85 -20.62 6.13
CA ARG A 165 -6.71 -20.22 6.98
C ARG A 165 -6.98 -20.44 8.47
N ILE A 166 -8.18 -20.14 8.94
CA ILE A 166 -8.56 -20.36 10.34
C ILE A 166 -8.63 -21.86 10.65
N SER A 167 -9.20 -22.66 9.75
CA SER A 167 -9.23 -24.12 9.86
C SER A 167 -7.82 -24.72 9.93
N ASP A 168 -6.92 -24.30 9.05
CA ASP A 168 -5.54 -24.80 9.02
C ASP A 168 -4.78 -24.47 10.31
N LYS A 169 -5.02 -23.29 10.89
CA LYS A 169 -4.47 -22.93 12.20
C LYS A 169 -4.97 -23.86 13.31
N LYS A 170 -6.28 -24.14 13.33
CA LYS A 170 -6.88 -25.08 14.31
C LYS A 170 -6.34 -26.49 14.13
N LYS A 171 -6.24 -26.98 12.89
CA LYS A 171 -5.67 -28.29 12.56
C LYS A 171 -4.23 -28.41 13.05
N ARG A 172 -3.41 -27.37 12.85
CA ARG A 172 -2.01 -27.36 13.32
C ARG A 172 -1.91 -27.46 14.84
N ILE A 173 -2.75 -26.73 15.56
CA ILE A 173 -2.79 -26.79 17.04
C ILE A 173 -3.24 -28.17 17.51
N ALA A 174 -4.30 -28.73 16.91
CA ALA A 174 -4.79 -30.06 17.25
C ALA A 174 -3.74 -31.14 17.01
N LYS A 175 -3.05 -31.10 15.86
CA LYS A 175 -1.95 -32.00 15.52
C LYS A 175 -0.80 -31.92 16.54
N ALA A 176 -0.36 -30.72 16.88
CA ALA A 176 0.69 -30.55 17.88
C ALA A 176 0.27 -31.09 19.26
N LYS A 177 -1.00 -30.92 19.65
CA LYS A 177 -1.53 -31.45 20.91
C LYS A 177 -1.59 -32.99 20.91
N SER A 178 -2.02 -33.62 19.81
CA SER A 178 -2.05 -35.08 19.70
C SER A 178 -0.63 -35.66 19.71
N GLU A 179 0.29 -35.08 18.94
CA GLU A 179 1.70 -35.51 18.91
C GLU A 179 2.36 -35.38 20.29
N ALA A 180 2.10 -34.29 21.02
CA ALA A 180 2.58 -34.14 22.39
C ALA A 180 1.99 -35.20 23.32
N ALA A 181 0.69 -35.51 23.21
CA ALA A 181 0.06 -36.54 24.02
C ALA A 181 0.61 -37.95 23.72
N ASP A 182 0.86 -38.26 22.45
CA ASP A 182 1.43 -39.55 22.05
C ASP A 182 2.88 -39.69 22.49
N TYR A 183 3.66 -38.61 22.45
CA TYR A 183 5.00 -38.59 23.01
C TYR A 183 5.01 -38.83 24.53
N GLN A 184 4.07 -38.26 25.28
CA GLN A 184 3.95 -38.51 26.72
C GLN A 184 3.61 -39.97 27.03
N LYS A 185 2.75 -40.61 26.23
CA LYS A 185 2.47 -42.06 26.37
C LYS A 185 3.73 -42.89 26.16
N LEU A 186 4.54 -42.54 25.15
CA LEU A 186 5.81 -43.21 24.86
C LEU A 186 6.82 -43.05 26.00
N LEU A 187 6.90 -41.87 26.62
CA LEU A 187 7.75 -41.67 27.79
C LEU A 187 7.31 -42.54 28.97
N ALA A 188 6.00 -42.64 29.21
CA ALA A 188 5.47 -43.47 30.29
C ALA A 188 5.80 -44.96 30.10
N THR A 189 5.70 -45.49 28.87
CA THR A 189 6.08 -46.88 28.59
C THR A 189 7.57 -47.12 28.80
N ARG A 190 8.44 -46.22 28.32
CA ARG A 190 9.90 -46.31 28.53
C ARG A 190 10.30 -46.29 30.00
N LEU A 191 9.65 -45.44 30.81
CA LEU A 191 9.89 -45.39 32.26
C LEU A 191 9.43 -46.68 32.96
N LYS A 192 8.32 -47.26 32.51
CA LYS A 192 7.83 -48.55 33.03
C LYS A 192 8.81 -49.69 32.70
N GLU A 193 9.22 -49.81 31.45
CA GLU A 193 10.22 -50.81 31.00
C GLU A 193 11.54 -50.67 31.79
N GLN A 194 11.99 -49.44 32.07
CA GLN A 194 13.20 -49.20 32.86
C GLN A 194 13.03 -49.64 34.32
N ARG A 195 11.86 -49.38 34.94
CA ARG A 195 11.56 -49.84 36.30
C ARG A 195 11.54 -51.36 36.38
N GLU A 196 10.90 -52.03 35.43
CA GLU A 196 10.84 -53.49 35.34
C GLU A 196 12.26 -54.08 35.19
N ARG A 197 13.06 -53.56 34.25
CA ARG A 197 14.47 -53.98 34.06
C ARG A 197 15.33 -53.76 35.32
N ARG A 198 15.10 -52.67 36.06
CA ARG A 198 15.81 -52.41 37.33
C ARG A 198 15.39 -53.42 38.41
N SER A 199 14.11 -53.76 38.50
CA SER A 199 13.64 -54.79 39.45
C SER A 199 14.19 -56.18 39.13
N GLU A 200 14.24 -56.57 37.85
CA GLU A 200 14.81 -57.85 37.42
C GLU A 200 16.30 -57.96 37.75
N SER A 201 17.07 -56.90 37.50
CA SER A 201 18.51 -56.89 37.81
C SER A 201 18.78 -56.97 39.33
N LEU A 202 17.98 -56.28 40.14
CA LEU A 202 18.02 -56.41 41.60
C LEU A 202 17.65 -57.82 42.07
N ALA A 203 16.62 -58.43 41.50
CA ALA A 203 16.21 -59.80 41.81
C ALA A 203 17.34 -60.81 41.47
N LYS A 204 17.96 -60.69 40.29
CA LYS A 204 19.12 -61.49 39.89
C LYS A 204 20.33 -61.27 40.81
N LYS A 205 20.55 -60.05 41.31
CA LYS A 205 21.64 -59.76 42.26
C LYS A 205 21.36 -60.38 43.63
N ARG A 206 20.11 -60.29 44.12
CA ARG A 206 19.68 -60.92 45.38
C ARG A 206 19.80 -62.44 45.33
N SER A 207 19.38 -63.08 44.24
CA SER A 207 19.52 -64.54 44.10
C SER A 207 21.00 -64.98 44.10
N ARG A 208 21.88 -64.26 43.37
CA ARG A 208 23.32 -64.54 43.40
C ARG A 208 23.94 -64.41 44.79
N LEU A 209 23.59 -63.36 45.54
CA LEU A 209 24.08 -63.18 46.91
C LEU A 209 23.58 -64.29 47.85
N SER A 210 22.33 -64.73 47.71
CA SER A 210 21.77 -65.83 48.52
C SER A 210 22.42 -67.19 48.23
N VAL A 211 22.92 -67.40 47.01
CA VAL A 211 23.68 -68.61 46.64
C VAL A 211 25.10 -68.55 47.21
N ALA A 212 25.72 -67.37 47.21
CA ALA A 212 27.07 -67.18 47.77
C ALA A 212 27.13 -67.27 49.31
N SER A 213 26.01 -67.01 50.01
CA SER A 213 25.95 -67.04 51.48
C SER A 213 25.50 -68.39 52.07
N LYS A 214 25.24 -69.42 51.25
CA LYS A 214 24.96 -70.77 51.77
C LYS A 214 26.29 -71.40 52.22
N PRO A 215 26.44 -71.79 53.50
CA PRO A 215 27.61 -72.55 53.91
C PRO A 215 27.58 -73.90 53.18
N SER A 216 28.68 -74.28 52.55
CA SER A 216 28.86 -75.64 52.04
C SER A 216 28.89 -76.58 53.25
N ILE A 217 27.75 -77.20 53.55
CA ILE A 217 27.71 -78.34 54.48
C ILE A 217 28.35 -79.50 53.71
N ALA A 218 29.66 -79.66 53.88
CA ALA A 218 30.38 -80.84 53.45
C ALA A 218 30.08 -81.95 54.48
N ALA A 219 29.52 -83.05 54.00
CA ALA A 219 29.42 -84.32 54.73
C ALA A 219 30.72 -85.11 54.53
#